data_AF-A0A6L6C797-F1
#
_entry.id   AF-A0A6L6C797-F1
#
_cell.length_a   1.000
_cell.length_b   1.000
_cell.length_c   1.000
_cell.angle_alpha   90.00
_cell.angle_beta   90.00
_cell.angle_gamma   90.00
#
_symmetry.space_group_name_H-M   'P 1'
#
loop_
_entity.id
_entity.type
_entity.pdbx_description
1 polymer ?
#
loop_
_entity_poly.entity_id
_entity_poly.type
_entity_poly.pdbx_seq_one_letter_code
_entity_poly.pdbx_strand_id
1 'polypeptide(L)' 'MAVVRVWRHHDTDHPGLIGDAFAARGYELEVELIDTHNPPTPLAGVDILLILGSSSSVYDPAAQQAWLANEMVVLG' A
#
# COMPACT_ATOMS: atom_id res chain seq x y z
N MET A 1 -18.25 -7.48 -1.81
CA MET A 1 -17.55 -7.40 -0.51
C MET A 1 -16.71 -6.14 -0.58
N ALA A 2 -16.62 -5.35 0.49
CA ALA A 2 -15.85 -4.10 0.44
C ALA A 2 -14.35 -4.41 0.51
N VAL A 3 -13.54 -3.72 -0.29
CA VAL A 3 -12.11 -4.00 -0.48
C VAL A 3 -11.27 -2.89 0.15
N VAL A 4 -10.33 -3.28 0.99
CA VAL A 4 -9.24 -2.42 1.48
C VAL A 4 -7.97 -2.84 0.77
N ARG A 5 -7.44 -1.96 -0.08
CA ARG A 5 -6.10 -2.11 -0.65
C ARG A 5 -5.07 -1.64 0.34
N VAL A 6 -4.07 -2.46 0.60
CA VAL A 6 -2.95 -2.15 1.51
C VAL A 6 -1.67 -2.08 0.70
N TRP A 7 -1.00 -0.93 0.71
CA TRP A 7 0.34 -0.79 0.15
C TRP A 7 1.39 -0.85 1.25
N ARG A 8 2.41 -1.67 1.03
CA ARG A 8 3.59 -1.79 1.89
C ARG A 8 4.85 -1.56 1.07
N HIS A 9 5.92 -1.11 1.72
CA HIS A 9 7.18 -0.73 1.05
C HIS A 9 8.33 -1.70 1.30
N HIS A 10 8.13 -2.69 2.17
CA HIS A 10 9.07 -3.76 2.46
C HIS A 10 8.32 -4.97 3.01
N ASP A 11 8.95 -6.14 2.90
CA ASP A 11 8.30 -7.42 3.24
C ASP A 11 7.92 -7.58 4.71
N THR A 12 8.63 -6.89 5.59
CA THR A 12 8.41 -6.98 7.04
C THR A 12 7.23 -6.15 7.54
N ASP A 13 6.66 -5.25 6.71
CA ASP A 13 5.51 -4.45 7.11
C ASP A 13 4.20 -5.18 6.85
N HIS A 14 3.32 -5.09 7.83
CA HIS A 14 2.02 -5.74 7.85
C HIS A 14 0.94 -4.77 8.36
N PRO A 15 -0.32 -4.89 7.89
CA PRO A 15 -1.40 -4.00 8.31
C PRO A 15 -1.78 -4.13 9.80
N GLY A 16 -1.31 -5.19 10.47
CA GLY A 16 -1.41 -5.38 11.91
C GLY A 16 -2.84 -5.19 12.45
N LEU A 17 -2.94 -4.48 13.58
CA LEU A 17 -4.22 -4.23 14.25
C LEU A 17 -5.25 -3.49 13.38
N ILE A 18 -4.79 -2.66 12.44
CA ILE A 18 -5.69 -1.95 11.51
C ILE A 18 -6.26 -2.93 10.49
N GLY A 19 -5.42 -3.83 9.96
CA GLY A 19 -5.87 -4.94 9.10
C GLY A 19 -6.89 -5.81 9.83
N ASP A 20 -6.55 -6.25 11.04
CA ASP A 20 -7.46 -7.08 11.86
C ASP A 20 -8.81 -6.38 12.08
N ALA A 21 -8.80 -5.07 12.30
CA ALA A 21 -10.02 -4.27 12.46
C ALA A 21 -10.88 -4.20 11.18
N PHE A 22 -10.26 -4.12 10.00
CA PHE A 22 -10.97 -4.18 8.71
C PHE A 22 -11.54 -5.57 8.46
N ALA A 23 -10.75 -6.62 8.65
CA ALA A 23 -11.19 -8.00 8.49
C ALA A 23 -12.38 -8.32 9.43
N ALA A 24 -12.33 -7.88 10.69
CA ALA A 24 -13.42 -8.04 11.65
C ALA A 24 -14.72 -7.33 11.23
N ARG A 25 -14.66 -6.35 10.32
CA ARG A 25 -15.80 -5.63 9.76
C ARG A 25 -16.26 -6.20 8.41
N GLY A 26 -15.67 -7.32 7.96
CA GLY A 26 -16.04 -7.99 6.72
C GLY A 26 -15.43 -7.38 5.45
N TYR A 27 -14.36 -6.58 5.60
CA TYR A 27 -13.58 -6.13 4.45
C TYR A 27 -12.61 -7.21 3.99
N GLU A 28 -12.40 -7.29 2.69
CA GLU A 28 -11.30 -8.04 2.08
C GLU A 28 -10.03 -7.17 2.08
N LEU A 29 -8.92 -7.73 2.53
CA LEU A 29 -7.62 -7.06 2.53
C LEU A 29 -6.80 -7.58 1.35
N GLU A 30 -6.45 -6.68 0.43
CA GLU A 30 -5.52 -6.95 -0.66
C GLU A 30 -4.18 -6.28 -0.33
N VAL A 31 -3.14 -7.04 -0.02
CA VAL A 31 -1.83 -6.48 0.37
C VAL A 31 -0.87 -6.53 -0.82
N GLU A 32 -0.35 -5.38 -1.22
CA GLU A 32 0.60 -5.22 -2.33
C GLU A 32 1.93 -4.65 -1.81
N LEU A 33 3.03 -5.30 -2.16
CA LEU A 33 4.37 -4.70 -2.02
C LEU A 33 4.57 -3.74 -3.19
N ILE A 34 4.80 -2.47 -2.89
CA ILE A 34 5.11 -1.44 -3.88
C ILE A 34 6.61 -1.18 -3.85
N ASP A 35 7.27 -1.45 -4.98
CA ASP A 35 8.70 -1.24 -5.19
C ASP A 35 8.99 -0.98 -6.67
N THR A 36 10.27 -0.95 -7.06
CA THR A 36 10.70 -0.69 -8.45
C THR A 36 10.18 -1.70 -9.46
N HIS A 37 9.87 -2.92 -9.02
CA HIS A 37 9.46 -4.04 -9.85
C HIS A 37 7.96 -4.32 -9.77
N ASN A 38 7.32 -3.87 -8.70
CA ASN A 38 5.92 -4.10 -8.38
C ASN A 38 5.17 -2.75 -8.34
N PRO A 39 4.69 -2.25 -9.49
CA PRO A 39 3.85 -1.05 -9.51
C PRO A 39 2.47 -1.35 -8.91
N PRO A 40 1.80 -0.35 -8.34
CA PRO A 40 0.47 -0.54 -7.75
C PRO A 40 -0.58 -0.91 -8.79
N THR A 41 -1.48 -1.82 -8.42
CA THR A 41 -2.65 -2.14 -9.26
C THR A 41 -3.64 -0.96 -9.20
N PRO A 42 -4.33 -0.61 -10.31
CA PRO A 42 -5.33 0.47 -10.31
C PRO A 42 -6.39 0.33 -9.20
N LEU A 43 -6.86 1.46 -8.68
CA LEU A 43 -7.78 1.52 -7.52
C LEU A 43 -9.26 1.40 -7.89
N ALA A 44 -9.59 1.10 -9.16
CA ALA A 44 -10.99 0.95 -9.58
C ALA A 44 -11.66 -0.20 -8.81
N GLY A 45 -12.71 0.11 -8.04
CA GLY A 45 -13.41 -0.87 -7.20
C GLY A 45 -12.82 -1.07 -5.80
N VAL A 46 -11.75 -0.34 -5.43
CA VAL A 46 -11.23 -0.30 -4.06
C VAL A 46 -12.02 0.72 -3.24
N ASP A 47 -12.50 0.33 -2.05
CA ASP A 47 -13.26 1.22 -1.15
C ASP A 47 -12.34 2.06 -0.26
N ILE A 48 -11.22 1.49 0.17
CA ILE A 48 -10.26 2.12 1.07
C ILE A 48 -8.84 1.79 0.62
N LEU A 49 -7.99 2.82 0.49
CA LEU A 49 -6.55 2.64 0.35
C LEU A 49 -5.87 2.90 1.70
N LEU A 50 -5.13 1.90 2.19
CA LEU A 50 -4.30 1.95 3.37
C LEU A 50 -2.82 1.91 2.96
N ILE A 51 -2.10 3.01 3.16
CA ILE A 51 -0.66 3.09 2.87
C ILE A 51 0.10 2.89 4.19
N LEU A 52 0.96 1.88 4.24
CA LEU A 52 1.78 1.58 5.42
C LEU A 52 3.04 2.43 5.46
N GLY A 53 3.77 2.31 6.57
CA GLY A 53 5.03 3.00 6.77
C GLY A 53 6.14 2.52 5.82
N SER A 54 7.30 3.14 5.96
CA SER A 54 8.52 2.74 5.27
C SER A 54 9.72 2.99 6.17
N SER A 55 10.79 2.21 5.98
CA SER A 55 12.09 2.49 6.58
C SER A 55 12.79 3.73 6.02
N SER A 56 12.28 4.27 4.91
CA SER A 56 12.88 5.40 4.18
C SER A 56 11.95 6.61 4.14
N SER A 57 12.55 7.80 4.08
CA SER A 57 11.83 9.06 3.93
C SER A 57 11.37 9.26 2.49
N VAL A 58 10.19 9.86 2.27
CA VAL A 58 9.72 10.30 0.93
C VAL A 58 10.62 11.35 0.27
N TYR A 59 11.48 11.99 1.06
CA TYR A 59 12.47 12.95 0.59
C TYR A 59 13.83 12.32 0.26
N ASP A 60 14.01 11.02 0.54
CA ASP A 60 15.21 10.29 0.16
C ASP A 60 15.16 9.96 -1.35
N PRO A 61 16.16 10.38 -2.15
CA PRO A 61 16.22 10.05 -3.57
C PRO A 61 16.08 8.56 -3.87
N ALA A 62 16.58 7.68 -2.98
CA ALA A 62 16.44 6.24 -3.14
C ALA A 62 14.97 5.80 -3.01
N ALA A 63 14.22 6.35 -2.05
CA ALA A 63 12.80 6.06 -1.89
C ALA A 63 11.96 6.61 -3.06
N GLN A 64 12.34 7.79 -3.57
CA GLN A 64 11.74 8.40 -4.76
C GLN A 64 11.89 7.51 -5.99
N GLN A 65 13.05 6.89 -6.17
CA GLN A 65 13.31 5.96 -7.26
C GLN A 65 12.71 4.58 -7.01
N ALA A 66 12.48 4.19 -5.75
CA ALA A 66 12.04 2.86 -5.39
C ALA A 66 10.53 2.64 -5.52
N TRP A 67 9.75 3.26 -4.63
CA TRP A 67 8.31 2.98 -4.51
C TRP A 67 7.47 4.24 -4.72
N LEU A 68 7.95 5.41 -4.30
CA LEU A 68 7.15 6.63 -4.30
C LEU A 68 6.76 7.07 -5.72
N ALA A 69 7.67 6.97 -6.69
CA ALA A 69 7.33 7.28 -8.08
C ALA A 69 6.18 6.40 -8.60
N ASN A 70 6.14 5.12 -8.21
CA ASN A 70 5.10 4.19 -8.62
C ASN A 70 3.76 4.50 -7.94
N GLU A 71 3.75 4.87 -6.66
CA GLU A 71 2.53 5.33 -5.97
C GLU A 71 1.93 6.57 -6.65
N MET A 72 2.78 7.53 -7.05
CA MET A 72 2.32 8.79 -7.66
C MET A 72 1.68 8.60 -9.03
N VAL A 73 1.95 7.50 -9.74
CA VAL A 73 1.25 7.17 -11.01
C VAL A 73 -0.24 6.91 -10.77
N VAL A 74 -0.61 6.44 -9.58
CA VAL A 74 -1.99 6.07 -9.24
C VAL A 74 -2.67 7.13 -8.38
N LEU A 75 -1.91 7.86 -7.55
CA LEU A 75 -2.44 8.90 -6.65
C LEU A 75 -2.50 10.31 -7.28
N GLY A 76 -1.83 10.54 -8.41
CA GLY A 76 -1.68 11.84 -9.08
C GLY A 76 -2.37 11.94 -10.43
#